data_AF-A0A7C5X3X3-F1
#
_entry.id   AF-A0A7C5X3X3-F1
#
_cell.length_a   1.000
_cell.length_b   1.000
_cell.length_c   1.000
_cell.angle_alpha   90.00
_cell.angle_beta   90.00
_cell.angle_gamma   90.00
#
_symmetry.space_group_name_H-M   'P 1'
#
loop_
_entity.id
_entity.type
_entity.pdbx_description
1 polymer ?
#
loop_
_entity_poly.entity_id
_entity_poly.type
_entity_poly.pdbx_seq_one_letter_code
_entity_poly.pdbx_strand_id
1 'polypeptide(L)'
;MRAVVPGGLEEEGRSSEVSELREVLKAVSEFLKDIREPLESLINTLLSGMDGGKLARDVAEFYKALVESGVDQQTAKQWTERYFNERLKSVPNLGEILSSIFKERGRREFVKESEG
;
A
#
# COMPACT_ATOMS: atom_id res chain seq x y z
N MET A 1 39.37 -53.74 -29.87
CA MET A 1 39.13 -52.28 -29.76
C MET A 1 37.63 -52.07 -29.68
N ARG A 2 37.10 -51.66 -28.52
CA ARG A 2 35.69 -51.27 -28.35
C ARG A 2 35.70 -49.93 -27.64
N ALA A 3 35.19 -48.90 -28.32
CA ALA A 3 35.16 -47.54 -27.80
C ALA A 3 34.20 -47.46 -26.60
N VAL A 4 34.67 -46.86 -25.50
CA VAL A 4 33.85 -46.47 -24.37
C VAL A 4 33.35 -45.06 -24.66
N VAL A 5 32.03 -44.90 -24.79
CA VAL A 5 31.37 -43.61 -25.00
C VAL A 5 31.32 -42.87 -23.64
N PRO A 6 31.85 -41.65 -23.53
CA PRO A 6 31.70 -40.84 -22.32
C PRO A 6 30.40 -40.03 -22.45
N GLY A 7 29.37 -40.41 -21.72
CA GLY A 7 28.07 -39.71 -21.75
C GLY A 7 27.38 -39.59 -20.38
N GLY A 8 28.11 -39.76 -19.27
CA GLY A 8 27.51 -39.91 -17.94
C GLY A 8 27.60 -38.70 -17.00
N LEU A 9 28.21 -37.57 -17.39
CA LEU A 9 28.54 -36.48 -16.46
C LEU A 9 27.60 -35.26 -16.55
N GLU A 10 26.67 -35.20 -17.51
CA GLU A 10 25.80 -34.01 -17.71
C GLU A 10 24.42 -34.12 -17.02
N GLU A 11 23.96 -35.32 -16.67
CA GLU A 11 22.65 -35.55 -16.03
C GLU A 11 22.66 -35.19 -14.53
N GLU A 12 23.77 -35.44 -13.84
CA GLU A 12 23.87 -35.30 -12.38
C GLU A 12 23.87 -33.82 -11.94
N GLY A 13 24.50 -32.93 -12.73
CA GLY A 13 24.49 -31.48 -12.50
C GLY A 13 23.15 -30.79 -12.83
N ARG A 14 22.38 -31.32 -13.78
CA ARG A 14 21.02 -30.81 -14.08
C ARG A 14 20.04 -31.10 -12.96
N SER A 15 20.16 -32.28 -12.34
CA SER A 15 19.30 -32.66 -11.21
C SER A 15 19.59 -31.81 -9.98
N SER A 16 20.84 -31.43 -9.73
CA SER A 16 21.20 -30.57 -8.59
C SER A 16 20.70 -29.13 -8.76
N GLU A 17 20.88 -28.52 -9.94
CA GLU A 17 20.37 -27.17 -10.23
C GLU A 17 18.84 -27.07 -10.09
N VAL A 18 18.11 -28.10 -10.56
CA VAL A 18 16.64 -28.16 -10.40
C VAL A 18 16.24 -28.33 -8.94
N SER A 19 17.04 -29.03 -8.13
CA SER A 19 16.79 -29.20 -6.69
C SER A 19 16.99 -27.88 -5.94
N GLU A 20 18.07 -27.16 -6.21
CA GLU A 20 18.37 -25.86 -5.59
C GLU A 20 17.29 -24.82 -5.93
N LEU A 21 16.83 -24.78 -7.18
CA LEU A 21 15.75 -23.87 -7.57
C LEU A 21 14.42 -24.21 -6.86
N ARG A 22 14.13 -25.50 -6.64
CA ARG A 22 12.95 -25.91 -5.86
C ARG A 22 13.04 -25.46 -4.41
N GLU A 23 14.21 -25.50 -3.80
CA GLU A 23 14.40 -24.99 -2.43
C GLU A 23 14.20 -23.48 -2.35
N VAL A 24 14.72 -22.71 -3.30
CA VAL A 24 14.50 -21.26 -3.37
C VAL A 24 13.02 -20.94 -3.55
N LEU A 25 12.34 -21.61 -4.47
CA LEU A 25 10.90 -21.41 -4.69
C LEU A 25 10.08 -21.81 -3.46
N LYS A 26 10.50 -22.85 -2.73
CA LYS A 26 9.88 -23.25 -1.47
C LYS A 26 10.05 -22.18 -0.40
N ALA A 27 11.26 -21.63 -0.23
CA ALA A 27 11.53 -20.53 0.70
C ALA A 27 10.71 -19.27 0.37
N VAL A 28 10.59 -18.91 -0.91
CA VAL A 28 9.72 -17.81 -1.36
C VAL A 28 8.24 -18.12 -1.04
N SER A 29 7.80 -19.35 -1.26
CA SER A 29 6.41 -19.75 -0.97
C SER A 29 6.07 -19.74 0.52
N GLU A 30 7.03 -20.06 1.37
CA GLU A 30 6.91 -20.00 2.84
C GLU A 30 6.87 -18.54 3.30
N PHE A 31 7.78 -17.70 2.81
CA PHE A 31 7.79 -16.27 3.08
C PHE A 31 6.47 -15.58 2.68
N LEU A 32 5.90 -15.93 1.52
CA LEU A 32 4.61 -15.38 1.08
C LEU A 32 3.45 -15.81 1.97
N LYS A 33 3.50 -17.02 2.55
CA LYS A 33 2.51 -17.47 3.54
C LYS A 33 2.65 -16.67 4.84
N ASP A 34 3.88 -16.42 5.27
CA ASP A 34 4.17 -15.70 6.52
C ASP A 34 3.80 -14.21 6.43
N ILE A 35 3.86 -13.60 5.23
CA ILE A 35 3.41 -12.22 5.01
C ILE A 35 1.89 -12.09 4.99
N ARG A 36 1.17 -13.16 4.62
CA ARG A 36 -0.28 -13.11 4.40
C ARG A 36 -1.05 -12.65 5.63
N GLU A 37 -0.76 -13.20 6.80
CA GLU A 37 -1.44 -12.83 8.05
C GLU A 37 -1.17 -11.37 8.47
N PRO A 38 0.08 -10.88 8.50
CA PRO A 38 0.38 -9.45 8.68
C PRO A 38 -0.35 -8.55 7.68
N LEU A 39 -0.45 -8.96 6.42
CA LEU A 39 -1.18 -8.22 5.37
C LEU A 39 -2.68 -8.18 5.63
N GLU A 40 -3.30 -9.32 5.93
CA GLU A 40 -4.71 -9.42 6.26
C GLU A 40 -5.03 -8.62 7.53
N SER A 41 -4.17 -8.65 8.54
CA SER A 41 -4.29 -7.86 9.77
C SER A 41 -4.17 -6.36 9.51
N LEU A 42 -3.24 -5.94 8.64
CA LEU A 42 -3.11 -4.55 8.21
C LEU A 42 -4.34 -4.08 7.43
N ILE A 43 -4.83 -4.89 6.49
CA ILE A 43 -6.06 -4.61 5.73
C ILE A 43 -7.26 -4.53 6.68
N ASN A 44 -7.40 -5.46 7.61
CA ASN A 44 -8.47 -5.45 8.60
C ASN A 44 -8.38 -4.24 9.53
N THR A 45 -7.17 -3.83 9.93
CA THR A 45 -6.96 -2.61 10.74
C THR A 45 -7.34 -1.36 9.96
N LEU A 46 -6.99 -1.30 8.67
CA LEU A 46 -7.38 -0.21 7.76
C LEU A 46 -8.91 -0.18 7.53
N LEU A 47 -9.55 -1.35 7.42
CA LEU A 47 -11.00 -1.47 7.27
C LEU A 47 -11.77 -1.25 8.60
N SER A 48 -11.12 -1.49 9.74
CA SER A 48 -11.74 -1.38 11.08
C SER A 48 -11.57 0.01 11.72
N GLY A 49 -10.59 0.80 11.26
CA GLY A 49 -10.30 2.13 11.81
C GLY A 49 -11.25 3.24 11.34
N MET A 50 -11.96 3.06 10.23
CA MET A 50 -12.89 4.05 9.69
C MET A 50 -13.83 3.40 8.68
N ASP A 51 -15.14 3.36 8.97
CA ASP A 51 -16.14 3.14 7.90
C ASP A 51 -16.06 4.35 6.97
N GLY A 52 -15.29 4.24 5.89
CA GLY A 52 -15.12 5.31 4.90
C GLY A 52 -16.46 5.76 4.32
N GLY A 53 -17.47 4.88 4.29
CA GLY A 53 -18.84 5.22 3.91
C GLY A 53 -19.55 6.07 4.97
N LYS A 54 -19.27 5.87 6.25
CA LYS A 54 -19.76 6.75 7.32
C LYS A 54 -19.07 8.12 7.29
N LEU A 55 -17.74 8.18 7.15
CA LEU A 55 -17.05 9.47 7.06
C LEU A 55 -17.52 10.28 5.84
N ALA A 56 -17.66 9.65 4.68
CA ALA A 56 -18.15 10.32 3.48
C ALA A 56 -19.57 10.89 3.68
N ARG A 57 -20.45 10.13 4.35
CA ARG A 57 -21.80 10.60 4.71
C ARG A 57 -21.75 11.79 5.67
N ASP A 58 -20.99 11.69 6.76
CA ASP A 58 -20.83 12.77 7.73
C ASP A 58 -20.34 14.08 7.08
N VAL A 59 -19.34 13.97 6.18
CA VAL A 59 -18.77 15.13 5.45
C VAL A 59 -19.79 15.74 4.49
N ALA A 60 -20.55 14.91 3.77
CA ALA A 60 -21.57 15.38 2.84
C ALA A 60 -22.74 16.06 3.56
N GLU A 61 -23.20 15.47 4.67
CA GLU A 61 -24.26 16.03 5.50
C GLU A 61 -23.84 17.36 6.14
N PHE A 62 -22.60 17.45 6.61
CA PHE A 62 -22.05 18.69 7.17
C PHE A 62 -22.01 19.82 6.14
N TYR A 63 -21.50 19.56 4.93
CA TYR A 63 -21.50 20.55 3.84
C TYR A 63 -22.92 21.01 3.49
N LYS A 64 -23.85 20.05 3.35
CA LYS A 64 -25.24 20.34 3.02
C LYS A 64 -25.89 21.23 4.09
N ALA A 65 -25.67 20.95 5.37
CA ALA A 65 -26.20 21.75 6.47
C ALA A 65 -25.66 23.19 6.49
N LEU A 66 -24.39 23.40 6.13
CA LEU A 66 -23.81 24.75 6.02
C LEU A 66 -24.48 25.54 4.89
N VAL A 67 -24.64 24.93 3.71
CA VAL A 67 -25.31 25.61 2.58
C VAL A 67 -26.78 25.90 2.91
N GLU A 68 -27.50 24.95 3.50
CA GLU A 68 -28.91 25.12 3.87
C GLU A 68 -29.12 26.18 4.96
N SER A 69 -28.14 26.39 5.84
CA SER A 69 -28.17 27.46 6.85
C SER A 69 -27.74 28.83 6.30
N GLY A 70 -27.43 28.93 5.01
CA GLY A 70 -27.11 30.19 4.34
C GLY A 70 -25.62 30.56 4.33
N VAL A 71 -24.73 29.63 4.69
CA VAL A 71 -23.29 29.81 4.50
C VAL A 71 -22.98 29.74 3.01
N ASP A 72 -22.17 30.66 2.50
CA ASP A 72 -21.80 30.66 1.09
C ASP A 72 -21.00 29.39 0.73
N GLN A 73 -21.08 28.96 -0.53
CA GLN A 73 -20.50 27.68 -0.96
C GLN A 73 -18.98 27.61 -0.78
N GLN A 74 -18.28 28.74 -0.88
CA GLN A 74 -16.82 28.77 -0.75
C GLN A 74 -16.42 28.55 0.71
N THR A 75 -17.06 29.27 1.63
CA THR A 75 -16.85 29.10 3.08
C THR A 75 -17.28 27.70 3.53
N ALA A 76 -18.45 27.22 3.07
CA ALA A 76 -18.94 25.88 3.38
C ALA A 76 -17.95 24.79 2.94
N LYS A 77 -17.38 24.93 1.74
CA LYS A 77 -16.35 24.02 1.23
C LYS A 77 -15.10 24.04 2.12
N GLN A 78 -14.57 25.23 2.42
CA GLN A 78 -13.37 25.37 3.26
C GLN A 78 -13.56 24.76 4.66
N TRP A 79 -14.72 24.98 5.28
CA TRP A 79 -15.03 24.43 6.61
C TRP A 79 -15.20 22.92 6.57
N THR A 80 -15.82 22.40 5.51
CA THR A 80 -15.98 20.96 5.28
C THR A 80 -14.62 20.28 5.06
N GLU A 81 -13.72 20.89 4.28
CA GLU A 81 -12.35 20.39 4.09
C GLU A 81 -11.58 20.37 5.41
N ARG A 82 -11.71 21.40 6.25
CA ARG A 82 -11.12 21.41 7.59
C ARG A 82 -11.71 20.30 8.47
N TYR A 83 -13.03 20.16 8.51
CA TYR A 83 -13.72 19.11 9.26
C TYR A 83 -13.23 17.71 8.85
N PHE A 84 -13.18 17.43 7.55
CA PHE A 84 -12.67 16.16 7.02
C PHE A 84 -11.23 15.90 7.47
N ASN A 85 -10.34 16.88 7.35
CA ASN A 85 -8.95 16.74 7.76
C ASN A 85 -8.79 16.49 9.26
N GLU A 86 -9.55 17.19 10.11
CA GLU A 86 -9.51 16.96 11.56
C GLU A 86 -10.07 15.58 11.93
N ARG A 87 -11.13 15.12 11.24
CA ARG A 87 -11.66 13.76 11.41
C ARG A 87 -10.63 12.71 11.04
N LEU A 88 -9.92 12.87 9.92
CA LEU A 88 -8.84 11.97 9.53
C LEU A 88 -7.69 11.93 10.55
N LYS A 89 -7.28 13.09 11.09
CA LYS A 89 -6.22 13.19 12.12
C LYS A 89 -6.62 12.51 13.43
N SER A 90 -7.92 12.52 13.76
CA SER A 90 -8.43 11.87 14.97
C SER A 90 -8.46 10.34 14.89
N VAL A 91 -8.17 9.75 13.72
CA VAL A 91 -8.05 8.30 13.57
C VAL A 91 -6.62 7.86 13.92
N PRO A 92 -6.44 6.96 14.90
CA PRO A 92 -5.14 6.40 15.21
C PRO A 92 -4.55 5.71 13.96
N ASN A 93 -3.27 5.97 13.68
CA ASN A 93 -2.46 5.46 12.55
C ASN A 93 -2.70 6.10 11.16
N LEU A 94 -3.67 6.99 10.96
CA LEU A 94 -3.88 7.68 9.66
C LEU A 94 -2.84 8.78 9.39
N GLY A 95 -2.28 9.38 10.44
CA GLY A 95 -1.21 10.39 10.33
C GLY A 95 0.07 9.85 9.69
N GLU A 96 0.42 8.59 9.94
CA GLU A 96 1.58 7.93 9.35
C GLU A 96 1.35 7.64 7.85
N ILE A 97 0.13 7.22 7.48
CA ILE A 97 -0.28 6.97 6.09
C ILE A 97 -0.31 8.27 5.27
N LEU A 98 -0.85 9.36 5.84
CA LEU A 98 -0.84 10.66 5.16
C LEU A 98 0.59 11.21 5.05
N SER A 99 1.42 11.05 6.08
CA SER A 99 2.81 11.51 6.05
C SER A 99 3.62 10.81 4.95
N SER A 100 3.39 9.51 4.72
CA SER A 100 4.07 8.75 3.68
C SER A 100 3.64 9.21 2.27
N ILE A 101 2.35 9.46 2.07
CA ILE A 101 1.82 10.00 0.80
C ILE A 101 2.33 11.44 0.51
N PHE A 102 2.39 12.31 1.52
CA PHE A 102 2.88 13.69 1.36
C PHE A 102 4.40 13.76 1.16
N LYS A 103 5.17 12.89 1.82
CA LYS A 103 6.64 12.80 1.67
C LYS A 103 7.04 12.35 0.25
N GLU A 104 6.18 11.61 -0.43
CA GLU A 104 6.36 11.19 -1.83
C GLU A 104 6.06 12.30 -2.86
N ARG A 105 5.20 13.27 -2.51
CA ARG A 105 4.97 14.47 -3.33
C ARG A 105 6.12 15.48 -3.23
N GLY A 106 6.69 15.69 -2.04
CA GLY A 106 7.81 16.62 -1.84
C GLY A 106 9.11 16.25 -2.57
N ARG A 107 9.32 14.96 -2.87
CA ARG A 107 10.51 14.49 -3.62
C ARG A 107 10.46 14.83 -5.12
N ARG A 108 9.27 15.11 -5.68
CA ARG A 108 9.13 15.41 -7.12
C ARG A 108 9.33 16.88 -7.49
N GLU A 109 9.30 17.79 -6.52
CA GLU A 109 9.57 19.22 -6.79
C GLU A 109 11.08 19.54 -6.79
N PHE A 110 11.88 18.90 -5.91
CA PHE A 110 13.32 19.13 -5.83
C PHE A 110 14.14 18.63 -7.04
N VAL A 111 13.60 17.70 -7.84
CA VAL A 111 14.32 17.17 -9.02
C VAL A 111 14.16 18.09 -10.24
N LYS A 112 13.11 18.93 -10.30
CA LYS A 112 12.88 19.82 -11.44
C LYS A 112 13.68 21.13 -11.38
N GLU A 113 14.25 21.49 -10.24
CA GLU A 113 15.01 22.73 -10.07
C GLU A 113 16.52 22.55 -10.29
N SER A 114 16.99 21.33 -10.56
CA SER A 114 18.41 21.01 -10.78
C SER A 114 18.80 20.75 -12.25
N GLU A 115 17.85 20.86 -13.19
CA GLU A 115 18.09 20.72 -14.65
C GLU A 115 17.56 21.92 -15.46
N GLY A 116 17.47 23.09 -14.84
CA GLY A 116 17.11 24.36 -15.49
C GLY A 116 18.27 25.33 -15.57
#